data_AF-A0A2N5FFI0-F1
#
_entry.id   AF-A0A2N5FFI0-F1
#
_cell.length_a   1.000
_cell.length_b   1.000
_cell.length_c   1.000
_cell.angle_alpha   90.00
_cell.angle_beta   90.00
_cell.angle_gamma   90.00
#
_symmetry.space_group_name_H-M   'P 1'
#
loop_
_entity.id
_entity.type
_entity.pdbx_description
1 polymer ?
#
loop_
_entity_poly.entity_id
_entity_poly.type
_entity_poly.pdbx_seq_one_letter_code
_entity_poly.pdbx_strand_id
1 'polypeptide(L)'
;MPKYIEGQLGGDQLIVKAHPASVYIQKLEALLRRLPASHSKRKRVEENLAKRMAGDRGEKAIDFHLSYLNEKDYYIFYDIRLFDGSHYFQIDTLILSKHLLSF
;
A
#
# COMPACT_ATOMS: atom_id res chain seq x y z
N MET A 1 -2.78 12.14 8.94
CA MET A 1 -3.21 10.93 9.69
C MET A 1 -3.91 10.02 8.70
N PRO A 2 -3.48 8.76 8.50
CA PRO A 2 -4.22 7.83 7.68
C PRO A 2 -5.58 7.59 8.36
N LYS A 3 -6.67 7.73 7.62
CA LYS A 3 -8.00 7.41 8.13
C LYS A 3 -8.15 5.89 8.12
N TYR A 4 -8.31 5.31 9.30
CA TYR A 4 -8.73 3.91 9.45
C TYR A 4 -10.20 3.82 9.09
N ILE A 5 -10.56 2.89 8.22
CA ILE A 5 -11.97 2.54 7.97
C ILE A 5 -12.19 1.25 8.74
N GLU A 6 -13.05 1.28 9.74
CA GLU A 6 -13.45 0.08 10.47
C GLU A 6 -14.37 -0.76 9.58
N GLY A 7 -13.92 -1.96 9.23
CA GLY A 7 -14.78 -2.99 8.63
C GLY A 7 -15.05 -4.08 9.65
N GLN A 8 -16.32 -4.38 9.91
CA GLN A 8 -16.72 -5.54 10.72
C GLN A 8 -17.02 -6.74 9.84
N LEU A 9 -16.32 -7.85 10.09
CA LEU A 9 -16.68 -9.18 9.59
C LEU A 9 -16.57 -10.17 10.74
N GLY A 10 -17.70 -10.73 11.15
CA GLY A 10 -17.73 -11.88 12.06
C GLY A 10 -16.99 -11.68 13.38
N GLY A 11 -17.24 -10.57 14.10
CA GLY A 11 -16.72 -10.34 15.45
C GLY A 11 -15.29 -9.78 15.53
N ASP A 12 -14.49 -9.89 14.46
CA ASP A 12 -13.12 -9.38 14.43
C ASP A 12 -13.01 -8.00 13.75
N GLN A 13 -12.32 -7.08 14.42
CA GLN A 13 -12.11 -5.70 13.98
C GLN A 13 -10.95 -5.66 12.98
N LEU A 14 -11.23 -5.37 11.72
CA LEU A 14 -10.22 -5.36 10.66
C LEU A 14 -9.67 -3.95 10.49
N ILE A 15 -8.37 -3.79 10.69
CA ILE A 15 -7.67 -2.52 10.52
C ILE A 15 -7.26 -2.40 9.06
N VAL A 16 -8.08 -1.73 8.24
CA VAL A 16 -7.68 -1.35 6.89
C VAL A 16 -6.64 -0.23 6.98
N LYS A 17 -5.40 -0.56 6.62
CA LYS A 17 -4.31 0.42 6.54
C LYS A 17 -4.41 1.12 5.18
N ALA A 18 -4.64 2.44 5.19
CA ALA A 18 -4.40 3.23 4.00
C ALA A 18 -2.91 3.10 3.60
N HIS A 19 -2.61 3.15 2.30
CA HIS A 19 -1.26 3.14 1.74
C HIS A 19 -0.79 4.59 1.41
N PRO A 20 -0.47 5.44 2.42
CA PRO A 20 0.01 6.78 2.14
C PRO A 20 1.39 6.73 1.51
N ALA A 21 1.69 7.71 0.66
CA ALA A 21 3.02 7.88 0.09
C ALA A 21 4.08 7.84 1.20
N SER A 22 5.10 6.99 1.02
CA SER A 22 6.15 6.76 2.02
C SER A 22 6.73 8.09 2.52
N VAL A 23 6.95 8.21 3.83
CA VAL A 23 7.63 9.34 4.46
C VAL A 23 8.98 9.64 3.78
N TYR A 24 9.59 8.62 3.19
CA TYR A 24 10.82 8.76 2.42
C TYR A 24 10.66 9.63 1.15
N ILE A 25 9.55 9.49 0.42
CA ILE A 25 9.23 10.31 -0.76
C ILE A 25 9.09 11.78 -0.31
N GLN A 26 8.33 12.02 0.77
CA GLN A 26 8.14 13.36 1.33
C GLN A 26 9.47 14.02 1.74
N LYS A 27 10.39 13.24 2.32
CA LYS A 27 11.75 13.70 2.66
C LYS A 27 12.55 14.08 1.42
N LEU A 28 12.48 13.29 0.34
CA LEU A 28 13.18 13.59 -0.91
C LEU A 28 12.61 14.84 -1.61
N GLU A 29 11.29 15.02 -1.63
CA GLU A 29 10.65 16.23 -2.15
C GLU A 29 11.06 17.47 -1.36
N ALA A 30 11.03 17.39 -0.03
CA ALA A 30 11.44 18.48 0.85
C ALA A 30 12.93 18.82 0.67
N LEU A 31 13.78 17.80 0.49
CA LEU A 31 15.20 17.97 0.22
C LEU A 31 15.41 18.65 -1.14
N LEU A 32 14.74 18.18 -2.19
CA LEU A 32 14.86 18.72 -3.55
C LEU A 32 14.41 20.19 -3.63
N ARG A 33 13.37 20.57 -2.88
CA ARG A 33 12.90 21.96 -2.76
C ARG A 33 13.93 22.88 -2.10
N ARG A 34 14.78 22.35 -1.22
CA ARG A 34 15.79 23.12 -0.49
C ARG A 34 17.16 23.15 -1.18
N LEU A 35 17.44 22.24 -2.12
CA LEU A 35 18.70 22.22 -2.85
C LEU A 35 18.70 23.26 -3.98
N PRO A 36 19.74 24.09 -4.12
CA PRO A 36 19.94 24.91 -5.31
C PRO A 36 20.01 24.05 -6.58
N ALA A 37 19.57 24.60 -7.72
CA ALA A 37 19.60 23.91 -9.01
C ALA A 37 21.03 23.48 -9.42
N SER A 38 22.04 24.28 -9.06
CA SER A 38 23.46 24.04 -9.35
C SER A 38 24.14 23.05 -8.39
N HIS A 39 23.44 22.54 -7.38
CA HIS A 39 24.05 21.70 -6.37
C HIS A 39 24.43 20.32 -6.94
N SER A 40 25.69 19.91 -6.79
CA SER A 40 26.24 18.67 -7.38
C SER A 40 25.45 17.40 -7.04
N LYS A 41 24.83 17.33 -5.85
CA LYS A 41 24.01 16.19 -5.41
C LYS A 41 22.55 16.24 -5.85
N ARG A 42 22.08 17.32 -6.49
CA ARG A 42 20.67 17.50 -6.86
C ARG A 42 20.17 16.38 -7.77
N LYS A 43 20.94 16.08 -8.83
CA LYS A 43 20.62 15.01 -9.79
C LYS A 43 20.39 13.66 -9.09
N ARG A 44 21.23 13.32 -8.12
CA ARG A 44 21.09 12.09 -7.32
C ARG A 44 19.80 12.07 -6.50
N VAL A 45 19.37 13.22 -5.96
CA VAL A 45 18.10 13.33 -5.23
C VAL A 45 16.92 13.15 -6.17
N GLU A 46 16.97 13.74 -7.37
CA GLU A 46 15.94 13.60 -8.42
C GLU A 46 15.82 12.14 -8.89
N GLU A 47 16.94 11.47 -9.17
CA GLU A 47 16.97 10.04 -9.54
C GLU A 47 16.37 9.16 -8.44
N ASN A 48 16.74 9.41 -7.18
CA ASN A 48 16.17 8.69 -6.04
C ASN A 48 14.67 8.92 -5.89
N LEU A 49 14.21 10.16 -6.10
CA LEU A 49 12.79 10.51 -6.03
C LEU A 49 12.01 9.80 -7.15
N ALA A 50 12.50 9.87 -8.38
CA ALA A 50 11.89 9.22 -9.53
C ALA A 50 11.78 7.70 -9.32
N LYS A 51 12.86 7.05 -8.85
CA LYS A 51 12.85 5.61 -8.55
C LYS A 51 11.82 5.23 -7.49
N ARG A 52 11.68 6.03 -6.43
CA ARG A 52 10.72 5.78 -5.36
C ARG A 52 9.28 6.03 -5.79
N MET A 53 9.04 7.09 -6.57
CA MET A 53 7.73 7.35 -7.16
C MET A 53 7.30 6.27 -8.14
N ALA A 54 8.22 5.70 -8.92
CA ALA A 54 7.91 4.58 -9.81
C ALA A 54 7.43 3.35 -9.02
N GLY A 55 8.07 3.04 -7.89
CA GLY A 55 7.63 1.96 -6.99
C GLY A 55 6.25 2.21 -6.38
N ASP A 56 6.04 3.41 -5.81
CA ASP A 56 4.76 3.80 -5.20
C ASP A 56 3.60 3.78 -6.21
N ARG A 57 3.85 4.15 -7.48
CA ARG A 57 2.87 4.01 -8.57
C ARG A 57 2.58 2.56 -8.92
N GLY A 58 3.59 1.69 -8.89
CA GLY A 58 3.42 0.25 -9.11
C GLY A 58 2.54 -0.39 -8.05
N GLU A 59 2.77 -0.06 -6.78
CA GLU A 59 1.92 -0.51 -5.66
C GLU A 59 0.49 0.02 -5.79
N LYS A 60 0.31 1.31 -6.07
CA LYS A 60 -1.03 1.92 -6.28
C LYS A 60 -1.79 1.39 -7.50
N ALA A 61 -1.09 0.89 -8.52
CA ALA A 61 -1.76 0.30 -9.67
C ALA A 61 -2.58 -0.94 -9.27
N ILE A 62 -2.11 -1.70 -8.28
CA ILE A 62 -2.85 -2.84 -7.72
C ILE A 62 -4.12 -2.33 -7.05
N ASP A 63 -4.02 -1.33 -6.17
CA ASP A 63 -5.19 -0.73 -5.51
C ASP A 63 -6.23 -0.19 -6.52
N PHE A 64 -5.77 0.42 -7.61
CA PHE A 64 -6.64 0.87 -8.70
C PHE A 64 -7.42 -0.29 -9.33
N HIS A 65 -6.76 -1.40 -9.64
CA HIS A 65 -7.43 -2.58 -10.18
C HIS A 65 -8.40 -3.21 -9.16
N LEU A 66 -8.02 -3.25 -7.89
CA LEU A 66 -8.87 -3.78 -6.81
C LEU A 66 -10.10 -2.91 -6.56
N SER A 67 -10.04 -1.61 -6.84
CA SER A 67 -11.19 -0.70 -6.73
C SER A 67 -12.36 -1.02 -7.67
N TYR A 68 -12.13 -1.84 -8.70
CA TYR A 68 -13.18 -2.32 -9.60
C TYR A 68 -13.93 -3.54 -9.05
N LEU A 69 -13.44 -4.18 -7.98
CA LEU A 69 -14.13 -5.31 -7.36
C LEU A 69 -15.36 -4.81 -6.61
N ASN A 70 -16.48 -5.50 -6.78
CA ASN A 70 -17.71 -5.16 -6.06
C ASN A 70 -17.56 -5.50 -4.57
N GLU A 71 -17.65 -4.50 -3.70
CA GLU A 71 -17.57 -4.65 -2.23
C GLU A 71 -18.65 -5.59 -1.67
N LYS A 72 -19.74 -5.83 -2.43
CA LYS A 72 -20.78 -6.79 -2.03
C LYS A 72 -20.35 -8.24 -2.23
N ASP A 73 -19.39 -8.52 -3.11
CA ASP A 73 -19.03 -9.87 -3.53
C ASP A 73 -17.62 -10.27 -3.06
N TYR A 74 -16.77 -9.27 -2.81
CA TYR A 74 -15.38 -9.46 -2.43
C TYR A 74 -15.01 -8.72 -1.14
N TYR A 75 -14.19 -9.36 -0.31
CA TYR A 75 -13.49 -8.73 0.80
C TYR A 75 -12.00 -8.65 0.48
N ILE A 76 -11.43 -7.47 0.65
CA ILE A 76 -10.02 -7.22 0.38
C ILE A 76 -9.35 -6.86 1.69
N PHE A 77 -8.26 -7.56 1.99
CA PHE A 77 -7.47 -7.36 3.19
C PHE A 77 -6.02 -7.11 2.83
N TYR A 78 -5.38 -6.20 3.57
CA TYR A 78 -4.01 -5.79 3.34
C TYR A 78 -3.13 -6.09 4.56
N ASP A 79 -1.87 -6.43 4.32
CA ASP A 79 -0.85 -6.67 5.36
C ASP A 79 -1.30 -7.65 6.46
N ILE A 80 -2.06 -8.70 6.12
CA ILE A 80 -2.48 -9.70 7.12
C ILE A 80 -1.25 -10.50 7.54
N ARG A 81 -1.00 -10.53 8.86
CA ARG A 81 -0.02 -11.44 9.45
C ARG A 81 -0.74 -12.61 10.11
N LEU A 82 -0.54 -13.82 9.56
CA LEU A 82 -1.13 -15.05 10.06
C LEU A 82 -0.09 -15.92 10.76
N PHE A 83 -0.54 -16.75 11.68
CA PHE A 83 0.26 -17.78 12.35
C PHE A 83 -0.23 -19.16 11.90
N ASP A 84 0.66 -19.99 11.36
CA ASP A 84 0.32 -21.34 10.89
C ASP A 84 0.41 -22.42 11.99
N GLY A 85 0.69 -22.02 13.23
CA GLY A 85 0.98 -22.93 14.34
C GLY A 85 2.48 -23.07 14.66
N SER A 86 3.37 -22.68 13.75
CA SER A 86 4.82 -22.71 13.94
C SER A 86 5.52 -21.40 13.57
N HIS A 87 5.03 -20.69 12.56
CA HIS A 87 5.63 -19.49 11.99
C HIS A 87 4.58 -18.43 11.73
N TYR A 88 5.01 -17.17 11.82
CA TYR A 88 4.23 -16.06 11.32
C TYR A 88 4.59 -15.79 9.86
N PHE A 89 3.60 -15.70 8.99
CA PHE A 89 3.77 -15.27 7.61
C PHE A 89 2.85 -14.08 7.31
N GLN A 90 3.28 -13.24 6.36
CA GLN A 90 2.52 -12.07 5.94
C GLN A 90 1.94 -12.31 4.55
N ILE A 91 0.68 -11.93 4.37
CA ILE A 91 0.02 -11.83 3.09
C ILE A 91 -0.18 -10.34 2.81
N ASP A 92 0.48 -9.84 1.78
CA ASP A 92 0.43 -8.41 1.43
C ASP A 92 -0.98 -8.01 0.94
N THR A 93 -1.67 -8.90 0.21
CA THR A 93 -3.07 -8.68 -0.21
C THR A 93 -3.82 -10.01 -0.29
N LEU A 94 -4.92 -10.13 0.47
CA LEU A 94 -5.84 -11.27 0.43
C LEU A 94 -7.19 -10.81 -0.12
N ILE A 95 -7.67 -11.47 -1.18
CA ILE A 95 -8.98 -11.22 -1.78
C ILE A 95 -9.85 -12.45 -1.53
N LEU A 96 -10.94 -12.27 -0.79
CA LEU A 96 -11.89 -13.33 -0.48
C LEU A 96 -13.19 -13.09 -1.26
N SER A 97 -13.58 -14.06 -2.10
CA SER A 97 -14.86 -14.07 -2.79
C SER A 97 -15.94 -14.73 -1.92
N LYS A 98 -17.17 -14.20 -1.95
CA LYS A 98 -18.34 -14.87 -1.35
C LYS A 98 -18.84 -16.05 -2.17
N HIS A 99 -18.35 -16.20 -3.40
CA HIS A 99 -18.72 -17.28 -4.29
C HIS A 99 -17.63 -18.34 -4.29
N LEU A 100 -18.02 -19.58 -3.98
CA LEU A 100 -17.17 -20.74 -4.18
C LEU A 100 -17.17 -21.08 -5.68
N LEU A 101 -15.98 -21.23 -6.27
CA LEU A 101 -15.86 -21.81 -7.60
C LEU A 101 -16.16 -23.31 -7.49
N SER A 102 -17.37 -23.72 -7.86
CA SER A 102 -17.71 -25.14 -8.04
C SER A 102 -17.30 -25.58 -9.46
N PHE A 103 -16.50 -26.65 -9.55
CA PHE A 103 -16.23 -27.37 -10.80
C PHE A 103 -17.14 -28.59 -10.91
#